data_AF-A0A9W6VEX2-F1
#
_entry.id   AF-A0A9W6VEX2-F1
#
_cell.length_a   1.000
_cell.length_b   1.000
_cell.length_c   1.000
_cell.angle_alpha   90.00
_cell.angle_beta   90.00
_cell.angle_gamma   90.00
#
_symmetry.space_group_name_H-M   'P 1'
#
loop_
_entity.id
_entity.type
_entity.pdbx_description
1 polymer ?
#
loop_
_entity_poly.entity_id
_entity_poly.type
_entity_poly.pdbx_seq_one_letter_code
_entity_poly.pdbx_strand_id
1 'polypeptide(L)'
;MRVLRAGKPDYAERSAPARKIARLSDELADELNRFDAEPLRPAEINRLLTGISCAAGALTRVLDELRASPVLAHAENDLALPARRSVLAELAQAAAAAEDLMVTSAGLSRVLPRVLSTVDYVPPQDRR
;
A
#
# COMPACT_ATOMS: atom_id res chain seq x y z
N MET A 1 18.47 11.28 -26.76
CA MET A 1 17.74 11.33 -25.47
C MET A 1 18.74 11.02 -24.35
N ARG A 2 19.05 12.00 -23.49
CA ARG A 2 19.90 11.78 -22.30
C ARG A 2 19.00 11.37 -21.14
N VAL A 3 19.21 10.18 -20.60
CA VAL A 3 18.60 9.73 -19.35
C VAL A 3 19.26 10.52 -18.23
N LEU A 4 18.50 11.39 -17.57
CA LEU A 4 18.93 12.06 -16.35
C LEU A 4 19.07 10.99 -15.26
N ARG A 5 20.31 10.64 -14.89
CA ARG A 5 20.57 9.96 -13.61
C ARG A 5 20.01 10.87 -12.52
N ALA A 6 18.96 10.41 -11.82
CA ALA A 6 18.54 11.03 -10.57
C ALA A 6 19.74 11.02 -9.63
N GLY A 7 20.32 12.21 -9.40
CA GLY A 7 21.40 12.39 -8.44
C GLY A 7 20.89 11.95 -7.08
N LYS A 8 21.60 11.01 -6.45
CA LYS A 8 21.36 10.68 -5.05
C LYS A 8 21.47 11.99 -4.25
N PRO A 9 20.52 12.30 -3.35
CA PRO A 9 20.63 13.48 -2.51
C PRO A 9 21.94 13.43 -1.72
N ASP A 10 22.65 14.54 -1.64
CA ASP A 10 23.87 14.63 -0.84
C ASP A 10 23.48 14.69 0.64
N TYR A 11 23.48 13.53 1.31
CA TYR A 11 23.12 13.39 2.71
C TYR A 11 24.28 13.69 3.67
N ALA A 12 25.43 14.17 3.17
CA ALA A 12 26.63 14.39 3.97
C ALA A 12 26.49 15.46 5.07
N GLU A 13 25.52 16.37 4.96
CA GLU A 13 25.35 17.50 5.87
C GLU A 13 24.43 17.26 7.09
N ARG A 14 23.83 16.07 7.25
CA ARG A 14 22.84 15.85 8.33
C ARG A 14 23.43 15.31 9.64
N SER A 15 22.76 15.62 10.75
CA SER A 15 23.07 15.20 12.11
C SER A 15 23.32 13.68 12.23
N ALA A 16 24.07 13.25 13.25
CA ALA A 16 24.40 11.83 13.43
C ALA A 16 23.18 10.86 13.36
N PRO A 17 21.98 11.21 13.85
CA PRO A 17 20.76 10.41 13.65
C PRO A 17 20.35 10.24 12.18
N ALA A 18 20.45 11.30 11.37
CA ALA A 18 20.06 11.26 9.97
C ALA A 18 21.04 10.43 9.12
N ARG A 19 22.34 10.45 9.44
CA ARG A 19 23.34 9.56 8.82
C ARG A 19 23.08 8.10 9.17
N LYS A 20 22.66 7.82 10.40
CA LYS A 20 22.25 6.47 10.82
C LYS A 20 21.00 5.99 10.07
N ILE A 21 20.00 6.86 9.88
CA ILE A 21 18.80 6.54 9.10
C ILE A 21 19.17 6.25 7.65
N ALA A 22 19.95 7.12 7.00
CA ALA A 22 20.38 6.92 5.62
C ALA A 22 21.13 5.59 5.44
N ARG A 23 22.07 5.28 6.32
CA ARG A 23 22.80 4.01 6.32
C ARG A 23 21.88 2.80 6.49
N LEU A 24 20.93 2.84 7.43
CA LEU A 24 19.98 1.75 7.64
C LEU A 24 19.03 1.58 6.45
N SER A 25 18.65 2.68 5.80
CA SER A 25 17.85 2.63 4.56
C SER A 25 18.63 2.01 3.40
N ASP A 26 19.92 2.31 3.26
CA ASP A 26 20.79 1.69 2.26
C ASP A 26 21.01 0.19 2.56
N GLU A 27 21.26 -0.17 3.82
CA GLU A 27 21.40 -1.57 4.26
C GLU A 27 20.11 -2.37 4.01
N LEU A 28 18.94 -1.77 4.27
CA LEU A 28 17.64 -2.36 3.98
C LEU A 28 17.40 -2.51 2.46
N ALA A 29 17.78 -1.51 1.66
CA ALA A 29 17.65 -1.59 0.21
C ALA A 29 18.54 -2.69 -0.38
N ASP A 30 19.75 -2.86 0.14
CA ASP A 30 20.65 -3.94 -0.26
C ASP A 30 20.15 -5.32 0.20
N GLU A 31 19.55 -5.42 1.38
CA GLU A 31 18.86 -6.63 1.85
C GLU A 31 17.66 -6.97 0.96
N LEU A 32 16.80 -6.00 0.64
CA LEU A 32 15.65 -6.18 -0.26
C LEU A 32 16.08 -6.56 -1.68
N ASN A 33 17.19 -6.02 -2.19
CA ASN A 33 17.77 -6.42 -3.47
C ASN A 33 18.36 -7.83 -3.44
N ARG A 34 18.84 -8.30 -2.29
CA ARG A 34 19.33 -9.67 -2.08
C ARG A 34 18.21 -10.66 -1.76
N PHE A 35 17.05 -10.15 -1.36
CA PHE A 35 15.87 -10.94 -1.11
C PHE A 35 15.30 -11.39 -2.46
N ASP A 36 15.79 -12.53 -2.93
CA ASP A 36 15.23 -13.23 -4.08
C ASP A 36 13.89 -13.83 -3.65
N ALA A 37 12.88 -12.98 -3.58
CA ALA A 37 11.51 -13.41 -3.37
C ALA A 37 11.15 -14.26 -4.58
N GLU A 38 11.06 -15.58 -4.36
CA GLU A 38 10.54 -16.49 -5.38
C GLU A 38 9.26 -15.88 -5.99
N PRO A 39 9.05 -16.02 -7.31
CA PRO A 39 7.85 -15.50 -7.94
C PRO A 39 6.62 -15.98 -7.18
N LEU A 40 5.78 -15.03 -6.76
CA LEU A 40 4.59 -15.33 -5.97
C LEU A 40 3.79 -16.41 -6.68
N ARG A 41 3.49 -17.47 -5.94
CA ARG A 41 2.63 -18.51 -6.47
C ARG A 41 1.26 -17.90 -6.66
N PRO A 42 0.48 -18.41 -7.61
CA PRO A 42 -0.75 -17.73 -7.95
C PRO A 42 -1.85 -17.81 -6.88
N ALA A 43 -1.81 -18.83 -6.03
CA ALA A 43 -2.61 -18.87 -4.82
C ALA A 43 -2.23 -17.74 -3.84
N GLU A 44 -0.96 -17.38 -3.75
CA GLU A 44 -0.45 -16.29 -2.92
C GLU A 44 -0.83 -14.93 -3.52
N ILE A 45 -0.76 -14.78 -4.85
CA ILE A 45 -1.26 -13.59 -5.56
C ILE A 45 -2.76 -13.42 -5.32
N ASN A 46 -3.56 -14.48 -5.44
CA ASN A 46 -5.00 -14.40 -5.18
C ASN A 46 -5.32 -14.06 -3.72
N ARG A 47 -4.58 -14.64 -2.76
CA ARG A 47 -4.70 -14.27 -1.34
C ARG A 47 -4.35 -12.81 -1.11
N LEU A 48 -3.28 -12.31 -1.74
CA LEU A 48 -2.86 -10.92 -1.65
C LEU A 48 -3.92 -9.97 -2.23
N LEU A 49 -4.43 -10.24 -3.43
CA LEU A 49 -5.47 -9.43 -4.07
C LEU A 49 -6.79 -9.46 -3.27
N THR A 50 -7.14 -10.59 -2.67
CA THR A 50 -8.28 -10.70 -1.76
C THR A 50 -8.05 -9.84 -0.51
N GLY A 51 -6.86 -9.94 0.10
CA GLY A 51 -6.48 -9.12 1.25
C GLY A 51 -6.51 -7.63 0.96
N ILE A 52 -6.00 -7.21 -0.20
CA ILE A 52 -6.06 -5.81 -0.68
C ILE A 52 -7.51 -5.37 -0.84
N SER A 53 -8.37 -6.21 -1.42
CA SER A 53 -9.79 -5.87 -1.61
C SER A 53 -10.50 -5.69 -0.26
N CYS A 54 -10.23 -6.57 0.71
CA CYS A 54 -10.77 -6.47 2.06
C CYS A 54 -10.25 -5.23 2.81
N ALA A 55 -8.95 -4.94 2.71
CA ALA A 55 -8.34 -3.78 3.35
C ALA A 55 -8.87 -2.47 2.76
N ALA A 56 -9.00 -2.40 1.43
CA ALA A 56 -9.58 -1.27 0.73
C ALA A 56 -11.04 -1.03 1.17
N GLY A 57 -11.86 -2.09 1.23
CA GLY A 57 -13.24 -1.97 1.71
C GLY A 57 -13.34 -1.54 3.18
N ALA A 58 -12.44 -2.02 4.05
CA ALA A 58 -12.37 -1.57 5.44
C ALA A 58 -11.97 -0.09 5.53
N LEU A 59 -11.00 0.35 4.73
CA LEU A 59 -10.55 1.73 4.66
C LEU A 59 -11.68 2.65 4.19
N THR A 60 -12.44 2.28 3.16
CA THR A 60 -13.60 3.04 2.69
C THR A 60 -14.61 3.27 3.83
N ARG A 61 -14.94 2.23 4.61
CA ARG A 61 -15.85 2.34 5.76
C ARG A 61 -15.33 3.30 6.83
N VAL A 62 -14.05 3.20 7.20
CA VAL A 62 -13.44 4.12 8.18
C VAL A 62 -13.49 5.55 7.67
N LEU A 63 -13.22 5.79 6.38
CA LEU A 63 -13.30 7.12 5.78
C LEU A 63 -14.73 7.66 5.72
N ASP A 64 -15.72 6.79 5.48
CA ASP A 64 -17.15 7.15 5.55
C ASP A 64 -17.55 7.54 6.98
N GLU A 65 -17.16 6.74 7.98
CA GLU A 65 -17.41 7.02 9.40
C GLU A 65 -16.75 8.33 9.85
N LEU A 66 -15.52 8.60 9.40
CA LEU A 66 -14.84 9.87 9.65
C LEU A 66 -15.60 11.04 9.02
N ARG A 67 -16.08 10.91 7.77
CA ARG A 67 -16.90 11.93 7.11
C ARG A 67 -18.23 12.17 7.84
N ALA A 68 -18.83 11.12 8.40
CA ALA A 68 -20.07 11.20 9.19
C ALA A 68 -19.84 11.65 10.64
N SER A 69 -18.59 11.74 11.10
CA SER A 69 -18.26 12.08 12.48
C SER A 69 -18.84 13.43 12.87
N PRO A 70 -19.46 13.56 14.07
CA PRO A 70 -20.04 14.81 14.55
C PRO A 70 -19.02 15.97 14.62
N VAL A 71 -17.72 15.65 14.79
CA VAL A 71 -16.61 16.63 14.79
C VAL A 71 -16.41 17.26 13.40
N LEU A 72 -16.68 16.52 12.33
CA LEU A 72 -16.61 17.02 10.95
C LEU A 72 -17.98 17.39 10.39
N ALA A 73 -19.08 16.98 11.04
CA ALA A 73 -20.46 17.27 10.63
C ALA A 73 -21.00 18.57 11.24
N HIS A 74 -20.63 18.94 12.47
CA HIS A 74 -21.11 20.16 13.11
C HIS A 74 -20.33 21.40 12.64
N ALA A 75 -21.05 22.45 12.29
CA ALA A 75 -20.50 23.74 11.88
C ALA A 75 -19.92 24.55 13.04
N GLU A 76 -20.21 24.15 14.29
CA GLU A 76 -19.78 24.82 15.52
C GLU A 76 -18.44 24.32 16.07
N ASN A 77 -17.79 23.35 15.42
CA ASN A 77 -16.44 22.95 15.84
C ASN A 77 -15.43 24.06 15.52
N ASP A 78 -14.44 24.25 16.41
CA ASP A 78 -13.34 25.24 16.32
C ASP A 78 -12.48 25.16 15.04
N LEU A 79 -12.76 24.20 14.15
CA LEU A 79 -12.19 24.12 12.82
C LEU A 79 -12.78 25.22 11.94
N ALA A 80 -11.93 26.19 11.59
CA ALA A 80 -12.27 27.20 10.59
C ALA A 80 -12.83 26.55 9.31
N LEU A 81 -13.90 27.13 8.76
CA LEU A 81 -14.65 26.61 7.61
C LEU A 81 -13.77 26.16 6.41
N PRO A 82 -12.66 26.84 6.06
CA PRO A 82 -11.74 26.39 5.01
C PRO A 82 -11.01 25.10 5.36
N ALA A 83 -10.55 24.95 6.62
CA ALA A 83 -9.85 23.76 7.08
C ALA A 83 -10.79 22.54 7.06
N ARG A 84 -12.03 22.71 7.49
CA ARG A 84 -13.06 21.66 7.40
C ARG A 84 -13.30 21.20 5.96
N ARG A 85 -13.44 22.14 5.01
CA ARG A 85 -13.59 21.82 3.58
C ARG A 85 -12.40 21.04 3.03
N SER A 86 -11.19 21.44 3.40
CA SER A 86 -9.96 20.74 3.00
C SER A 86 -9.95 19.31 3.52
N VAL A 87 -10.26 19.09 4.80
CA VAL A 87 -10.31 17.75 5.39
C VAL A 87 -11.35 16.87 4.71
N LEU A 88 -12.55 17.39 4.45
CA LEU A 88 -13.59 16.63 3.76
C LEU A 88 -13.21 16.27 2.32
N ALA A 89 -12.52 17.17 1.62
CA ALA A 89 -12.02 16.90 0.26
C ALA A 89 -10.95 15.78 0.27
N GLU A 90 -10.00 15.84 1.20
CA GLU A 90 -8.98 14.79 1.37
C GLU A 90 -9.60 13.44 1.72
N LEU A 91 -10.59 13.41 2.63
CA LEU A 91 -11.32 12.19 2.98
C LEU A 91 -12.10 11.60 1.80
N ALA A 92 -12.67 12.44 0.94
CA ALA A 92 -13.36 12.01 -0.26
C ALA A 92 -12.37 11.44 -1.30
N GLN A 93 -11.23 12.10 -1.50
CA GLN A 93 -10.18 11.63 -2.40
C GLN A 93 -9.58 10.30 -1.94
N ALA A 94 -9.32 10.16 -0.63
CA ALA A 94 -8.83 8.91 -0.04
C ALA A 94 -9.84 7.76 -0.22
N ALA A 95 -11.14 8.04 -0.11
CA ALA A 95 -12.18 7.03 -0.29
C ALA A 95 -12.28 6.58 -1.75
N ALA A 96 -12.23 7.51 -2.70
CA ALA A 96 -12.18 7.20 -4.13
C ALA A 96 -10.95 6.33 -4.47
N ALA A 97 -9.78 6.65 -3.93
CA ALA A 97 -8.57 5.86 -4.14
C ALA A 97 -8.68 4.43 -3.55
N ALA A 98 -9.34 4.28 -2.39
CA ALA A 98 -9.61 2.97 -1.81
C ALA A 98 -10.58 2.14 -2.68
N GLU A 99 -11.63 2.77 -3.21
CA GLU A 99 -12.57 2.11 -4.14
C GLU A 99 -11.87 1.68 -5.43
N ASP A 100 -11.05 2.55 -6.03
CA ASP A 100 -10.26 2.22 -7.21
C ASP A 100 -9.33 1.03 -6.97
N LEU A 101 -8.69 0.98 -5.80
CA LEU A 101 -7.85 -0.14 -5.40
C LEU A 101 -8.66 -1.43 -5.30
N MET A 102 -9.85 -1.38 -4.70
CA MET A 102 -10.77 -2.53 -4.59
C MET A 102 -11.25 -3.02 -5.96
N VAL A 103 -11.61 -2.11 -6.86
CA VAL A 103 -12.04 -2.45 -8.24
C VAL A 103 -10.87 -3.05 -9.02
N THR A 104 -9.67 -2.47 -8.89
CA THR A 104 -8.47 -2.95 -9.57
C THR A 104 -8.08 -4.33 -9.08
N SER A 105 -8.07 -4.57 -7.77
CA SER A 105 -7.75 -5.89 -7.20
C SER A 105 -8.78 -6.94 -7.61
N ALA A 106 -10.08 -6.61 -7.60
CA ALA A 106 -11.12 -7.51 -8.07
C ALA A 106 -11.01 -7.80 -9.58
N GLY A 107 -10.65 -6.79 -10.38
CA GLY A 107 -10.39 -6.93 -11.81
C GLY A 107 -9.21 -7.87 -12.09
N LEU A 108 -8.09 -7.66 -11.41
CA LEU A 108 -6.91 -8.51 -11.53
C LEU A 108 -7.21 -9.96 -11.13
N SER A 109 -7.94 -10.20 -10.04
CA SER A 109 -8.34 -11.55 -9.61
C SER A 109 -9.17 -12.30 -10.66
N ARG A 110 -9.95 -11.59 -11.51
CA ARG A 110 -10.74 -12.20 -12.59
C ARG A 110 -9.92 -12.53 -13.84
N VAL A 111 -8.86 -11.75 -14.09
CA VAL A 111 -8.00 -11.89 -15.27
C VAL A 111 -6.88 -12.91 -15.02
N LEU A 112 -6.51 -13.14 -13.75
CA LEU A 112 -5.53 -14.17 -13.40
C LEU A 112 -6.02 -15.57 -13.83
N PRO A 113 -5.20 -16.37 -14.53
CA PRO A 113 -5.60 -17.68 -15.01
C PRO A 113 -6.04 -18.60 -13.87
N ARG A 114 -7.27 -19.12 -13.93
CA ARG A 114 -7.80 -20.13 -12.98
C ARG A 114 -6.96 -21.41 -12.90
N VAL A 115 -6.15 -21.70 -13.93
CA VAL A 115 -5.21 -22.85 -13.99
C VAL A 115 -4.20 -22.82 -12.84
N LEU A 116 -4.01 -21.66 -12.23
CA LEU A 116 -3.09 -21.50 -11.15
C LEU A 116 -3.70 -21.78 -9.75
N SER A 117 -4.97 -22.17 -9.68
CA SER A 117 -5.65 -22.57 -8.44
C SER A 117 -5.63 -24.08 -8.18
N THR A 118 -5.07 -24.89 -9.08
CA THR A 118 -5.22 -26.36 -9.06
C THR A 118 -3.91 -27.16 -9.15
N VAL A 119 -2.74 -26.55 -8.92
CA VAL A 119 -1.53 -27.36 -8.74
C VAL A 119 -1.40 -27.69 -7.26
N ASP A 120 -1.98 -28.82 -6.87
CA ASP A 120 -1.81 -29.45 -5.56
C ASP A 120 -0.32 -29.56 -5.24
N TYR A 121 0.11 -28.79 -4.24
CA TYR A 121 1.45 -28.89 -3.69
C TYR A 121 1.57 -30.22 -2.94
N VAL A 122 2.27 -31.18 -3.53
CA VAL A 122 2.81 -32.33 -2.81
C VAL A 122 4.09 -31.87 -2.11
N PRO A 123 4.13 -31.78 -0.77
CA PRO A 123 5.36 -31.45 -0.06
C PRO A 123 6.43 -32.50 -0.38
N PRO A 124 7.71 -32.10 -0.53
CA PRO A 124 8.79 -33.06 -0.67
C PRO A 124 8.79 -33.97 0.55
N GLN A 125 8.51 -35.25 0.35
CA GLN A 125 8.73 -36.24 1.39
C GLN A 125 10.24 -36.38 1.56
N ASP A 126 10.73 -36.01 2.74
CA ASP A 126 12.07 -36.34 3.21
C ASP A 126 12.29 -37.83 3.00
N ARG A 127 13.09 -38.17 1.98
CA ARG A 127 13.64 -39.51 1.84
C ARG A 127 14.73 -39.66 2.89
N ARG A 128 14.39 -40.28 4.01
CA ARG A 128 15.35 -40.92 4.90
C ARG A 128 15.63 -42.34 4.44
#